data_AF-A0A5K1A2T8-F1
#
_entry.id   AF-A0A5K1A2T8-F1
#
_cell.length_a   1.000
_cell.length_b   1.000
_cell.length_c   1.000
_cell.angle_alpha   90.00
_cell.angle_beta   90.00
_cell.angle_gamma   90.00
#
_symmetry.space_group_name_H-M   'P 1'
#
loop_
_entity.id
_entity.type
_entity.pdbx_description
1 polymer ?
#
loop_
_entity_poly.entity_id
_entity_poly.type
_entity_poly.pdbx_seq_one_letter_code
_entity_poly.pdbx_strand_id
1 'polypeptide(L)' 'VGNAFVHQYYHILHQSPESVYRFYQDSSKLGRPDAQEAMSSITTMQ' A
#
# COMPACT_ATOMS: atom_id res chain seq x y z
N VAL A 1 -11.41 -7.15 -12.37
CA VAL A 1 -9.99 -7.01 -11.96
C VAL A 1 -9.85 -6.47 -10.55
N GLY A 2 -10.52 -5.36 -10.17
CA GLY A 2 -10.41 -4.76 -8.83
C GLY A 2 -10.68 -5.69 -7.64
N ASN A 3 -11.71 -6.54 -7.72
CA ASN A 3 -12.01 -7.51 -6.65
C ASN A 3 -10.84 -8.49 -6.37
N ALA A 4 -10.24 -9.01 -7.45
CA ALA A 4 -9.09 -9.91 -7.34
C ALA A 4 -7.85 -9.19 -6.79
N PHE A 5 -7.64 -7.92 -7.17
CA PHE A 5 -6.58 -7.09 -6.61
C PHE A 5 -6.75 -6.92 -5.09
N VAL A 6 -7.94 -6.54 -4.62
CA VAL A 6 -8.21 -6.34 -3.19
C VAL A 6 -7.95 -7.63 -2.41
N HIS A 7 -8.47 -8.77 -2.87
CA HIS A 7 -8.24 -10.05 -2.22
C HIS A 7 -6.75 -10.40 -2.14
N GLN A 8 -6.01 -10.26 -3.24
CA GLN A 8 -4.58 -10.58 -3.26
C GLN A 8 -3.76 -9.61 -2.41
N TYR A 9 -4.07 -8.32 -2.44
CA TYR A 9 -3.39 -7.29 -1.67
C TYR A 9 -3.51 -7.55 -0.17
N TYR A 10 -4.74 -7.77 0.32
CA TYR A 10 -4.95 -8.03 1.75
C TYR A 10 -4.41 -9.40 2.19
N HIS A 11 -4.47 -10.42 1.32
CA HIS A 11 -3.84 -11.71 1.62
C HIS A 11 -2.33 -11.57 1.85
N ILE A 12 -1.62 -10.90 0.94
CA ILE A 12 -0.17 -10.65 1.08
C ILE A 12 0.12 -9.71 2.25
N LEU A 13 -0.68 -8.65 2.46
CA LEU A 13 -0.48 -7.74 3.58
C LEU A 13 -0.51 -8.46 4.94
N HIS A 14 -1.39 -9.46 5.10
CA HIS A 14 -1.51 -10.21 6.35
C HIS A 14 -0.44 -11.30 6.50
N GLN A 15 -0.02 -11.95 5.41
CA GLN A 15 0.87 -13.12 5.47
C GLN A 15 2.35 -12.79 5.21
N SER A 16 2.61 -11.75 4.43
CA SER A 16 3.94 -11.37 3.93
C SER A 16 4.01 -9.85 3.72
N PRO A 17 3.85 -9.05 4.79
CA PRO A 17 3.77 -7.59 4.70
C PRO A 17 4.98 -6.95 4.00
N GLU A 18 6.16 -7.56 4.13
CA GLU A 18 7.40 -7.16 3.44
C GLU A 18 7.34 -7.32 1.93
N SER A 19 6.35 -8.00 1.37
CA SER A 19 6.13 -8.15 -0.08
C SER A 19 5.15 -7.14 -0.66
N VAL A 20 4.45 -6.37 0.18
CA VAL A 20 3.38 -5.43 -0.24
C VAL A 20 3.92 -4.32 -1.14
N TYR A 21 5.19 -3.93 -0.97
CA TYR A 21 5.83 -2.88 -1.79
C TYR A 21 5.77 -3.18 -3.29
N ARG A 22 5.73 -4.46 -3.69
CA ARG A 22 5.70 -4.91 -5.08
C ARG A 22 4.44 -4.54 -5.84
N PHE A 23 3.36 -4.15 -5.14
CA PHE A 23 2.14 -3.64 -5.77
C PHE A 23 2.26 -2.17 -6.21
N TYR A 24 3.34 -1.50 -5.84
CA TYR A 24 3.58 -0.09 -6.11
C TYR A 24 4.75 0.06 -7.07
N GLN A 25 4.66 1.09 -7.91
CA GLN A 25 5.75 1.57 -8.77
C GLN A 25 6.37 2.81 -8.14
N ASP A 26 7.58 3.19 -8.55
CA ASP A 26 8.30 4.36 -8.01
C ASP A 26 7.50 5.67 -8.06
N SER A 27 6.61 5.81 -9.04
CA SER A 27 5.73 6.98 -9.20
C SER A 27 4.43 6.91 -8.37
N SER A 28 4.19 5.81 -7.66
CA SER A 28 2.98 5.61 -6.85
C SER A 28 3.02 6.50 -5.61
N LYS A 29 1.86 7.06 -5.27
CA LYS A 29 1.69 7.88 -4.07
C LYS A 29 0.79 7.16 -3.09
N LEU A 30 1.29 6.96 -1.87
CA LEU A 30 0.57 6.34 -0.76
C LEU A 30 0.16 7.44 0.21
N GLY A 31 -1.12 7.78 0.23
CA GLY A 31 -1.69 8.71 1.22
C GLY A 31 -2.35 7.94 2.34
N ARG A 32 -1.90 8.14 3.58
CA ARG A 32 -2.67 7.80 4.77
C ARG A 32 -3.14 9.13 5.39
N PRO A 33 -4.44 9.34 5.62
CA PRO A 33 -4.88 10.45 6.45
C PRO A 33 -4.25 10.25 7.83
N ASP A 34 -3.42 11.19 8.26
CA ASP A 34 -2.98 11.22 9.66
C ASP A 34 -4.16 11.59 10.57
N ALA A 35 -4.02 11.38 11.87
CA ALA A 35 -5.01 11.78 12.88
C ALA A 35 -5.32 13.29 12.85
N GLN A 36 -4.46 14.09 12.21
CA GLN A 36 -4.62 15.53 12.00
C GLN A 36 -5.15 15.88 10.59
N GLU A 37 -5.75 14.92 9.85
CA GLU A 37 -6.27 15.07 8.47
C GLU A 37 -5.24 15.48 7.40
N ALA A 38 -3.98 15.68 7.78
CA ALA A 38 -2.89 15.91 6.85
C ALA A 38 -2.57 14.60 6.11
N MET A 39 -2.61 14.64 4.77
CA MET A 39 -2.12 13.52 3.95
C MET A 39 -0.59 13.48 4.04
N SER A 40 -0.05 12.55 4.82
CA SER A 40 1.37 12.22 4.77
C SER A 40 1.59 11.20 3.65
N SER A 41 2.52 11.50 2.75
CA SER A 41 2.97 10.56 1.73
C SER A 41 4.04 9.65 2.33
N ILE A 42 3.72 8.38 2.52
CA ILE A 42 4.66 7.40 3.08
C ILE A 42 5.18 6.53 1.94
N THR A 43 6.48 6.63 1.62
CA THR A 43 7.13 5.77 0.64
C THR A 43 8.06 4.80 1.36
N THR A 44 7.90 3.50 1.11
CA THR A 44 8.77 2.44 1.66
C THR A 44 9.34 1.57 0.53
N MET A 45 9.77 2.20 -0.56
CA MET A 45 10.32 1.52 -1.74
C MET A 45 11.83 1.20 -1.59
N GLN A 46 12.22 0.71 -0.41
CA GLN A 46 13.59 0.59 0.16
C GLN A 46 14.02 1.76 1.04
#